data_AF-A0A5C8CE15-F1
#
_entry.id   AF-A0A5C8CE15-F1
#
_cell.length_a   1.000
_cell.length_b   1.000
_cell.length_c   1.000
_cell.angle_alpha   90.00
_cell.angle_beta   90.00
_cell.angle_gamma   90.00
#
_symmetry.space_group_name_H-M   'P 1'
#
loop_
_entity.id
_entity.type
_entity.pdbx_description
1 polymer ?
#
loop_
_entity_poly.entity_id
_entity_poly.type
_entity_poly.pdbx_seq_one_letter_code
_entity_poly.pdbx_strand_id
1 'polypeptide(L)'
;MLTSHQNTNIPKNIVKEQQPLNIVDDETMSKAIQTIYRQEGIGQSHLNPTKHPSKNIHQTEDFLNRIERLRREENLINLQYEPDVAIQSRQYLDLVEEAERVYGFNDRANPYRHCTDTALAARELWGVYRTKANMSQEAYDNTQQMWMETYMTAKQSCLDYMNEENKR
;
A
#
# COMPACT_ATOMS: atom_id res chain seq x y z
N MET A 1 -71.13 -10.88 24.97
CA MET A 1 -70.64 -9.75 24.17
C MET A 1 -69.48 -10.24 23.30
N LEU A 2 -69.56 -10.01 21.98
CA LEU A 2 -68.47 -10.06 20.99
C LEU A 2 -67.35 -9.09 21.45
N THR A 3 -66.05 -9.30 21.25
CA THR A 3 -65.22 -9.24 20.01
C THR A 3 -63.83 -9.86 20.32
N SER A 4 -63.23 -10.76 19.52
CA SER A 4 -62.39 -10.58 18.30
C SER A 4 -61.36 -9.43 18.34
N HIS A 5 -60.06 -9.75 18.27
CA HIS A 5 -59.00 -9.24 17.35
C HIS A 5 -57.66 -9.94 17.70
N GLN A 6 -57.19 -10.90 16.88
CA GLN A 6 -56.20 -10.74 15.79
C GLN A 6 -54.80 -10.32 16.27
N ASN A 7 -53.84 -11.25 16.29
CA ASN A 7 -52.80 -11.44 15.25
C ASN A 7 -51.67 -10.40 15.40
N THR A 8 -50.44 -10.80 15.74
CA THR A 8 -49.45 -11.05 14.67
C THR A 8 -48.25 -11.83 15.20
N ASN A 9 -47.94 -12.92 14.49
CA ASN A 9 -46.60 -13.47 14.36
C ASN A 9 -45.59 -12.35 14.08
N ILE A 10 -44.63 -12.14 14.98
CA ILE A 10 -43.36 -11.51 14.62
C ILE A 10 -42.35 -12.66 14.55
N PRO A 11 -41.98 -13.13 13.33
CA PRO A 11 -40.90 -14.08 13.19
C PRO A 11 -39.61 -13.46 13.72
N LYS A 12 -38.86 -14.27 14.48
CA LYS A 12 -37.50 -13.97 14.96
C LYS A 12 -36.73 -13.32 13.84
N ASN A 13 -36.40 -12.04 14.03
CA ASN A 13 -35.51 -11.32 13.15
C ASN A 13 -34.22 -12.14 13.12
N ILE A 14 -33.94 -12.76 11.97
CA ILE A 14 -32.67 -13.37 11.67
C ILE A 14 -31.71 -12.19 11.73
N VAL A 15 -31.02 -12.06 12.86
CA VAL A 15 -29.75 -11.35 12.90
C VAL A 15 -28.92 -12.08 11.86
N LYS A 16 -28.85 -11.52 10.65
CA LYS A 16 -27.76 -11.83 9.75
C LYS A 16 -26.53 -11.48 10.58
N GLU A 17 -25.87 -12.51 11.12
CA GLU A 17 -24.48 -12.40 11.51
C GLU A 17 -23.83 -11.73 10.31
N GLN A 18 -23.48 -10.45 10.47
CA GLN A 18 -22.51 -9.84 9.60
C GLN A 18 -21.30 -10.73 9.78
N GLN A 19 -21.02 -11.54 8.76
CA GLN A 19 -19.78 -12.28 8.69
C GLN A 19 -18.68 -11.29 9.06
N PRO A 20 -17.80 -11.63 10.03
CA PRO A 20 -16.68 -10.75 10.32
C PRO A 20 -15.99 -10.49 8.98
N LEU A 21 -15.80 -9.20 8.70
CA LEU A 21 -15.05 -8.73 7.54
C LEU A 21 -13.79 -9.61 7.47
N ASN A 22 -13.60 -10.41 6.43
CA ASN A 22 -12.38 -11.19 6.24
C ASN A 22 -11.26 -10.18 5.97
N ILE A 23 -10.69 -9.66 7.05
CA ILE A 23 -9.61 -8.69 7.03
C ILE A 23 -8.34 -9.49 6.81
N VAL A 24 -7.69 -9.24 5.69
CA VAL A 24 -6.37 -9.83 5.42
C VAL A 24 -5.36 -9.11 6.30
N ASP A 25 -5.00 -9.73 7.42
CA ASP A 25 -3.92 -9.26 8.29
C ASP A 25 -2.56 -9.38 7.58
N ASP A 26 -1.52 -8.73 8.11
CA ASP A 26 -0.20 -8.66 7.47
C ASP A 26 0.47 -10.02 7.27
N GLU A 27 0.19 -10.98 8.15
CA GLU A 27 0.73 -12.33 8.04
C GLU A 27 0.00 -13.13 6.95
N THR A 28 -1.32 -13.01 6.89
CA THR A 28 -2.18 -13.58 5.85
C THR A 28 -1.87 -12.96 4.49
N MET A 29 -1.60 -11.66 4.44
CA MET A 29 -1.13 -10.95 3.25
C MET A 29 0.24 -11.44 2.80
N SER A 30 1.18 -11.59 3.73
CA SER A 30 2.51 -12.12 3.41
C SER A 30 2.43 -13.53 2.84
N LYS A 31 1.56 -14.38 3.40
CA LYS A 31 1.25 -15.74 2.88
C LYS A 31 0.54 -15.70 1.52
N ALA A 32 -0.39 -14.78 1.30
CA ALA A 32 -1.07 -14.60 0.02
C ALA A 32 -0.09 -14.18 -1.08
N ILE A 33 0.80 -13.22 -0.77
CA ILE A 33 1.90 -12.80 -1.65
C ILE A 33 2.81 -13.98 -1.98
N GLN A 34 3.24 -14.75 -0.97
CA GLN A 34 4.03 -15.98 -1.18
C GLN A 34 3.31 -17.04 -2.00
N THR A 35 1.98 -17.11 -1.92
CA THR A 35 1.17 -18.05 -2.69
C THR A 35 1.07 -17.63 -4.15
N ILE A 36 0.92 -16.33 -4.43
CA ILE A 36 0.98 -15.78 -5.81
C ILE A 36 2.35 -16.12 -6.43
N TYR A 37 3.44 -15.89 -5.69
CA TYR A 37 4.79 -16.30 -6.10
C TYR A 37 4.91 -17.78 -6.45
N ARG A 38 4.21 -18.64 -5.72
CA ARG A 38 4.27 -20.09 -5.89
C ARG A 38 3.38 -20.60 -7.02
N GLN A 39 2.22 -19.98 -7.24
CA GLN A 39 1.24 -20.39 -8.25
C GLN A 39 1.55 -19.87 -9.65
N GLU A 40 2.11 -18.67 -9.77
CA GLU A 40 2.36 -18.09 -11.09
C GLU A 40 3.60 -18.65 -11.80
N GLY A 41 4.43 -19.48 -11.13
CA GLY A 41 5.67 -19.95 -11.76
C GLY A 41 6.48 -18.79 -12.35
N ILE A 42 6.38 -17.59 -11.75
CA ILE A 42 7.24 -16.47 -12.07
C ILE A 42 8.59 -16.90 -11.55
N GLY A 43 9.34 -17.59 -12.41
CA GLY A 43 10.74 -17.86 -12.20
C GLY A 43 11.43 -16.57 -11.80
N GLN A 44 12.58 -16.71 -11.15
CA GLN A 44 13.53 -15.63 -10.90
C GLN A 44 14.11 -15.01 -12.21
N SER A 45 13.28 -14.87 -13.25
CA SER A 45 13.64 -14.67 -14.63
C SER A 45 12.47 -14.01 -15.34
N HIS A 46 12.35 -12.67 -15.20
CA HIS A 46 11.88 -11.70 -16.23
C HIS A 46 11.79 -10.26 -15.71
N LEU A 47 12.06 -10.01 -14.43
CA LEU A 47 12.48 -8.68 -13.93
C LEU A 47 13.97 -8.70 -13.60
N ASN A 48 14.80 -9.06 -14.58
CA ASN A 48 16.16 -8.56 -14.54
C ASN A 48 16.02 -7.11 -15.01
N PRO A 49 16.21 -6.06 -14.18
CA PRO A 49 16.47 -4.77 -14.77
C PRO A 49 17.83 -4.92 -15.43
N THR A 50 17.79 -5.16 -16.75
CA THR A 50 18.67 -4.55 -17.74
C THR A 50 19.46 -3.43 -17.08
N LYS A 51 20.78 -3.63 -16.89
CA LYS A 51 21.76 -2.64 -16.39
C LYS A 51 21.12 -1.57 -15.51
N HIS A 52 21.23 -1.73 -14.19
CA HIS A 52 20.70 -0.78 -13.21
C HIS A 52 20.86 0.67 -13.71
N PRO A 53 19.74 1.40 -13.86
CA PRO A 53 19.78 2.76 -14.35
C PRO A 53 20.76 3.58 -13.52
N SER A 54 21.58 4.41 -14.18
CA SER A 54 22.42 5.40 -13.49
C SER A 54 21.55 6.22 -12.54
N LYS A 55 22.03 6.57 -11.35
CA LYS A 55 21.31 7.52 -10.49
C LYS A 55 21.26 8.88 -11.20
N ASN A 56 20.17 9.16 -11.92
CA ASN A 56 19.94 10.43 -12.58
C ASN A 56 18.52 10.92 -12.32
N ILE A 57 18.34 12.24 -12.42
CA ILE A 57 17.10 12.91 -12.03
C ILE A 57 15.88 12.37 -12.79
N HIS A 58 15.98 12.11 -14.09
CA HIS A 58 14.86 11.64 -14.91
C HIS A 58 14.38 10.26 -14.47
N GLN A 59 15.31 9.34 -14.17
CA GLN A 59 14.97 8.00 -13.69
C GLN A 59 14.38 8.03 -12.28
N THR A 60 14.82 8.96 -11.44
CA THR A 60 14.21 9.20 -10.13
C THR A 60 12.79 9.75 -10.27
N GLU A 61 12.56 10.70 -11.16
CA GLU A 61 11.23 11.22 -11.44
C GLU A 61 10.29 10.12 -11.97
N ASP A 62 10.74 9.26 -12.88
CA ASP A 62 9.97 8.11 -13.37
C ASP A 62 9.62 7.12 -12.26
N PHE A 63 10.55 6.89 -11.33
CA PHE A 63 10.31 6.08 -10.14
C PHE A 63 9.25 6.72 -9.23
N LEU A 64 9.38 8.01 -8.92
CA LEU A 64 8.40 8.75 -8.11
C LEU A 64 7.02 8.79 -8.77
N ASN A 65 6.96 8.97 -10.09
CA ASN A 65 5.72 8.97 -10.87
C ASN A 65 4.99 7.61 -10.80
N ARG A 66 5.73 6.50 -10.76
CA ARG A 66 5.14 5.17 -10.56
C ARG A 66 4.54 5.01 -9.17
N ILE A 67 5.22 5.49 -8.12
CA ILE A 67 4.66 5.53 -6.76
C ILE A 67 3.36 6.35 -6.76
N GLU A 68 3.40 7.56 -7.30
CA GLU A 68 2.21 8.42 -7.32
C GLU A 68 1.05 7.83 -8.12
N ARG A 69 1.34 7.14 -9.22
CA ARG A 69 0.31 6.46 -10.00
C ARG A 69 -0.40 5.42 -9.14
N LEU A 70 0.35 4.54 -8.46
CA LEU A 70 -0.25 3.56 -7.55
C LEU A 70 -1.12 4.23 -6.48
N ARG A 71 -0.62 5.31 -5.89
CA ARG A 71 -1.37 6.08 -4.87
C ARG A 71 -2.68 6.66 -5.39
N ARG A 72 -2.69 7.18 -6.64
CA ARG A 72 -3.92 7.69 -7.27
C ARG A 72 -4.92 6.58 -7.58
N GLU A 73 -4.44 5.36 -7.82
CA GLU A 73 -5.24 4.19 -8.17
C GLU A 73 -5.78 3.44 -6.94
N GLU A 74 -5.33 3.75 -5.72
CA GLU A 74 -5.76 3.08 -4.47
C GLU A 74 -7.29 3.08 -4.29
N ASN A 75 -7.96 4.15 -4.68
CA ASN A 75 -9.42 4.27 -4.56
C ASN A 75 -10.20 3.36 -5.52
N LEU A 76 -9.53 2.75 -6.50
CA LEU A 76 -10.11 1.80 -7.44
C LEU A 76 -10.01 0.36 -6.93
N ILE A 77 -9.26 0.12 -5.85
CA ILE A 77 -9.00 -1.21 -5.32
C ILE A 77 -10.17 -1.70 -4.46
N ASN A 78 -10.66 -2.90 -4.76
CA ASN A 78 -11.68 -3.54 -3.94
C ASN A 78 -11.06 -4.12 -2.67
N LEU A 79 -11.12 -3.38 -1.57
CA LEU A 79 -10.60 -3.81 -0.27
C LEU A 79 -11.26 -5.07 0.32
N GLN A 80 -12.40 -5.50 -0.22
CA GLN A 80 -13.08 -6.74 0.20
C GLN A 80 -12.66 -7.96 -0.62
N TYR A 81 -11.85 -7.78 -1.66
CA TYR A 81 -11.38 -8.86 -2.52
C TYR A 81 -9.88 -9.05 -2.33
N GLU A 82 -9.52 -10.10 -1.60
CA GLU A 82 -8.14 -10.38 -1.19
C GLU A 82 -7.11 -10.35 -2.34
N PRO A 83 -7.43 -10.86 -3.55
CA PRO A 83 -6.49 -10.79 -4.67
C PRO A 83 -6.13 -9.36 -5.11
N ASP A 84 -7.08 -8.42 -5.13
CA ASP A 84 -6.79 -7.03 -5.53
C ASP A 84 -5.88 -6.37 -4.48
N VAL A 85 -6.15 -6.61 -3.20
CA VAL A 85 -5.33 -6.13 -2.08
C VAL A 85 -3.92 -6.71 -2.15
N ALA A 86 -3.79 -8.00 -2.49
CA ALA A 86 -2.51 -8.69 -2.68
C ALA A 86 -1.70 -8.12 -3.84
N ILE A 87 -2.33 -7.87 -4.99
CA ILE A 87 -1.69 -7.27 -6.17
C ILE A 87 -1.17 -5.87 -5.84
N GLN A 88 -2.01 -5.00 -5.26
CA GLN A 88 -1.59 -3.64 -4.90
C GLN A 88 -0.45 -3.64 -3.86
N SER A 89 -0.57 -4.50 -2.83
CA SER A 89 0.47 -4.65 -1.82
C SER A 89 1.79 -5.12 -2.42
N ARG A 90 1.73 -6.01 -3.42
CA ARG A 90 2.92 -6.49 -4.13
C ARG A 90 3.58 -5.38 -4.94
N GLN A 91 2.80 -4.56 -5.64
CA GLN A 91 3.34 -3.43 -6.40
C GLN A 91 4.08 -2.42 -5.50
N TYR A 92 3.59 -2.17 -4.29
CA TYR A 92 4.33 -1.36 -3.32
C TYR A 92 5.62 -2.02 -2.83
N LEU A 93 5.61 -3.34 -2.60
CA LEU A 93 6.83 -4.07 -2.25
C LEU A 93 7.86 -4.03 -3.38
N ASP A 94 7.43 -4.19 -4.64
CA ASP A 94 8.31 -4.10 -5.81
C ASP A 94 9.00 -2.73 -5.88
N LEU A 95 8.27 -1.65 -5.60
CA LEU A 95 8.83 -0.30 -5.56
C LEU A 95 9.81 -0.09 -4.40
N VAL A 96 9.55 -0.70 -3.24
CA VAL A 96 10.50 -0.68 -2.11
C VAL A 96 11.78 -1.46 -2.47
N GLU A 97 11.64 -2.67 -3.00
CA GLU A 97 12.77 -3.51 -3.44
C GLU A 97 13.61 -2.81 -4.53
N GLU A 98 12.94 -2.12 -5.46
CA GLU A 98 13.61 -1.29 -6.45
C GLU A 98 14.36 -0.12 -5.80
N ALA A 99 13.73 0.57 -4.86
CA ALA A 99 14.32 1.73 -4.19
C ALA A 99 15.57 1.35 -3.40
N GLU A 100 15.51 0.26 -2.64
CA GLU A 100 16.67 -0.27 -1.90
C GLU A 100 17.80 -0.68 -2.85
N ARG A 101 17.47 -1.25 -4.01
CA ARG A 101 18.47 -1.68 -5.00
C ARG A 101 19.14 -0.51 -5.71
N VAL A 102 18.38 0.53 -6.05
CA VAL A 102 18.87 1.69 -6.82
C VAL A 102 19.50 2.72 -5.90
N TYR A 103 18.79 3.13 -4.85
CA TYR A 103 19.17 4.22 -3.96
C TYR A 103 19.88 3.72 -2.70
N GLY A 104 19.78 2.43 -2.37
CA GLY A 104 20.36 1.86 -1.16
C GLY A 104 19.36 1.83 0.00
N PHE A 105 19.74 1.13 1.08
CA PHE A 105 18.93 1.04 2.29
C PHE A 105 18.72 2.40 2.97
N ASN A 106 17.68 2.48 3.80
CA ASN A 106 17.42 3.62 4.65
C ASN A 106 18.41 3.69 5.83
N ASP A 107 19.64 4.10 5.53
CA ASP A 107 20.69 4.39 6.51
C ASP A 107 20.98 5.89 6.50
N ARG A 108 21.25 6.49 7.66
CA ARG A 108 21.72 7.88 7.79
C ARG A 108 22.99 8.14 6.98
N ALA A 109 23.85 7.13 6.81
CA ALA A 109 25.05 7.24 5.98
C ALA A 109 24.75 7.28 4.47
N ASN A 110 23.56 6.82 4.05
CA ASN A 110 23.16 6.84 2.65
C ASN A 110 22.56 8.22 2.28
N PRO A 111 23.17 8.97 1.36
CA PRO A 111 22.65 10.27 0.98
C PRO A 111 21.37 10.19 0.14
N TYR A 112 21.12 9.05 -0.54
CA TYR A 112 19.89 8.82 -1.31
C TYR A 112 18.76 8.20 -0.48
N ARG A 113 18.93 8.05 0.84
CA ARG A 113 17.95 7.38 1.73
C ARG A 113 16.53 7.93 1.58
N HIS A 114 16.39 9.22 1.27
CA HIS A 114 15.09 9.87 1.11
C HIS A 114 14.29 9.35 -0.09
N CYS A 115 14.97 8.86 -1.13
CA CYS A 115 14.30 8.20 -2.26
C CYS A 115 13.73 6.83 -1.84
N THR A 116 14.46 6.09 -1.01
CA THR A 116 13.98 4.84 -0.39
C THR A 116 12.87 5.09 0.62
N ASP A 117 13.00 6.12 1.45
CA ASP A 117 11.95 6.57 2.39
C ASP A 117 10.64 6.89 1.68
N THR A 118 10.69 7.43 0.47
CA THR A 118 9.48 7.77 -0.28
C THR A 118 8.66 6.52 -0.61
N ALA A 119 9.30 5.44 -1.07
CA ALA A 119 8.62 4.16 -1.32
C ALA A 119 8.13 3.50 -0.03
N LEU A 120 8.94 3.54 1.03
CA LEU A 120 8.54 3.02 2.34
C LEU A 120 7.30 3.75 2.87
N ALA A 121 7.30 5.08 2.89
CA ALA A 121 6.17 5.88 3.34
C ALA A 121 4.92 5.66 2.48
N ALA A 122 5.07 5.46 1.17
CA ALA A 122 3.95 5.12 0.29
C ALA A 122 3.35 3.74 0.62
N ARG A 123 4.19 2.74 0.90
CA ARG A 123 3.74 1.41 1.38
C ARG A 123 3.00 1.51 2.72
N GLU A 124 3.48 2.34 3.64
CA GLU A 124 2.82 2.55 4.93
C GLU A 124 1.46 3.27 4.77
N LEU A 125 1.38 4.26 3.88
CA LEU A 125 0.11 4.90 3.51
C LEU A 125 -0.90 3.88 2.96
N TRP A 126 -0.45 2.98 2.10
CA TRP A 126 -1.28 1.88 1.62
C TRP A 126 -1.76 0.98 2.76
N GLY A 127 -0.86 0.66 3.71
CA GLY A 127 -1.18 -0.05 4.95
C GLY A 127 -2.32 0.61 5.72
N VAL A 128 -2.22 1.91 5.97
CA VAL A 128 -3.25 2.69 6.66
C VAL A 128 -4.58 2.68 5.89
N TYR A 129 -4.52 2.86 4.57
CA TYR A 129 -5.71 2.87 3.71
C TYR A 129 -6.49 1.55 3.82
N ARG A 130 -5.81 0.41 3.68
CA ARG A 130 -6.48 -0.90 3.75
C ARG A 130 -6.97 -1.26 5.15
N THR A 131 -6.34 -0.74 6.21
CA THR A 131 -6.77 -1.00 7.61
C THR A 131 -7.76 0.02 8.15
N LYS A 132 -8.28 0.95 7.34
CA LYS A 132 -9.22 2.00 7.77
C LYS A 132 -10.40 1.47 8.59
N ALA A 133 -10.97 0.33 8.17
CA ALA A 133 -12.11 -0.29 8.84
C ALA A 133 -11.83 -0.72 10.30
N ASN A 134 -10.55 -0.84 10.68
CA ASN A 134 -10.11 -1.35 11.99
C ASN A 134 -9.67 -0.25 12.94
N MET A 135 -9.81 1.02 12.53
CA MET A 135 -9.37 2.17 13.30
C MET A 135 -10.55 3.10 13.57
N SER A 136 -10.50 3.85 14.67
CA SER A 136 -11.40 5.00 14.81
C SER A 136 -11.09 6.01 13.71
N GLN A 137 -12.07 6.82 13.33
CA GLN A 137 -11.88 7.86 12.32
C GLN A 137 -10.73 8.81 12.71
N GLU A 138 -10.66 9.22 13.99
CA GLU A 138 -9.57 10.04 14.52
C GLU A 138 -8.20 9.35 14.40
N ALA A 139 -8.09 8.06 14.77
CA ALA A 139 -6.83 7.34 14.67
C ALA A 139 -6.39 7.16 13.21
N TYR A 140 -7.33 6.89 12.31
CA TYR A 140 -7.09 6.82 10.88
C TYR A 140 -6.59 8.17 10.34
N ASP A 141 -7.29 9.26 10.64
CA ASP A 141 -6.93 10.61 10.16
C ASP A 141 -5.54 11.04 10.64
N ASN A 142 -5.24 10.82 11.94
CA ASN A 142 -3.93 11.14 12.51
C ASN A 142 -2.81 10.31 11.87
N THR A 143 -3.02 9.01 11.69
CA THR A 143 -2.01 8.10 11.13
C THR A 143 -1.80 8.38 9.65
N GLN A 144 -2.89 8.64 8.90
CA GLN A 144 -2.83 9.04 7.50
C GLN A 144 -2.06 10.36 7.37
N GLN A 145 -2.34 11.36 8.21
CA GLN A 145 -1.65 12.64 8.18
C GLN A 145 -0.14 12.48 8.43
N MET A 146 0.24 11.76 9.48
CA MET A 146 1.65 11.50 9.82
C MET A 146 2.42 10.89 8.65
N TRP A 147 1.85 9.85 8.02
CA TRP A 147 2.50 9.20 6.88
C TRP A 147 2.46 10.05 5.60
N MET A 148 1.43 10.88 5.42
CA MET A 148 1.39 11.83 4.32
C MET A 148 2.48 12.88 4.44
N GLU A 149 2.68 13.44 5.63
CA GLU A 149 3.77 14.37 5.91
C GLU A 149 5.13 13.72 5.64
N THR A 150 5.33 12.49 6.16
CA THR A 150 6.55 11.70 5.91
C THR A 150 6.80 11.48 4.42
N TYR A 151 5.77 11.05 3.68
CA TYR A 151 5.85 10.84 2.24
C TYR A 151 6.23 12.12 1.48
N MET A 152 5.57 13.25 1.79
CA MET A 152 5.80 14.52 1.10
C MET A 152 7.20 15.06 1.39
N THR A 153 7.66 14.99 2.65
CA THR A 153 9.01 15.39 3.03
C THR A 153 10.07 14.52 2.36
N ALA A 154 9.92 13.19 2.41
CA ALA A 154 10.86 12.26 1.79
C ALA A 154 10.95 12.47 0.27
N LYS A 155 9.80 12.63 -0.40
CA LYS A 155 9.73 12.89 -1.84
C LYS A 155 10.47 14.18 -2.20
N GLN A 156 10.20 15.27 -1.47
CA GLN A 156 10.86 16.55 -1.74
C GLN A 156 12.37 16.46 -1.50
N SER A 157 12.80 15.87 -0.39
CA SER A 157 14.23 15.68 -0.10
C SER A 157 14.95 14.80 -1.11
N CYS A 158 14.28 13.77 -1.65
CA CYS A 158 14.80 12.96 -2.75
C CYS A 158 15.03 13.81 -4.01
N LEU A 159 14.03 14.59 -4.43
CA LEU A 159 14.13 15.47 -5.61
C LEU A 159 15.19 16.56 -5.43
N ASP A 160 15.24 17.20 -4.26
CA ASP A 160 16.24 18.24 -3.96
C ASP A 160 17.66 17.67 -4.09
N TYR A 161 17.91 16.51 -3.47
CA TYR A 161 19.21 15.87 -3.53
C TYR A 161 19.61 15.45 -4.95
N MET A 162 18.69 14.86 -5.71
CA MET A 162 18.96 14.49 -7.10
C MET A 162 19.20 15.70 -8.01
N ASN A 163 18.52 16.82 -7.76
CA ASN A 163 18.75 18.07 -8.47
C ASN A 163 20.10 18.72 -8.13
N GLU A 164 20.55 18.60 -6.89
CA GLU A 164 21.90 19.02 -6.50
C GLU A 164 22.98 18.17 -7.15
N GLU A 165 22.82 16.84 -7.16
CA GLU A 165 23.74 15.92 -7.82
C GLU A 165 23.81 16.17 -9.34
N ASN A 166 22.70 16.50 -9.99
CA ASN A 166 22.66 16.81 -11.43
C ASN A 166 23.37 18.13 -11.80
N LYS A 167 23.68 19.00 -10.83
CA LYS A 167 24.41 20.26 -11.04
C LYS A 167 25.93 20.11 -10.83
N ARG A 168 26.39 18.98 -10.30
CA ARG A 168 27.80 18.68 -10.03
C ARG A 168 28.45 18.05 -11.26
#